data_AF-A0A5B8HYX9-F1
#
_entry.id   AF-A0A5B8HYX9-F1
#
_cell.length_a   1.000
_cell.length_b   1.000
_cell.length_c   1.000
_cell.angle_alpha   90.00
_cell.angle_beta   90.00
_cell.angle_gamma   90.00
#
_symmetry.space_group_name_H-M   'P 1'
#
loop_
_entity.id
_entity.type
_entity.pdbx_description
1 polymer ?
#
loop_
_entity_poly.entity_id
_entity_poly.type
_entity_poly.pdbx_seq_one_letter_code
_entity_poly.pdbx_strand_id
1 'polypeptide(L)'
;MGTKYFTLLTQVGEKKLAAAIAAGKSLELVQMGVGDGNGVLPTPDSVQTRLVNERRRGVINSLTVDPDNTNQMIAEQVIPENEGGFWLREIGLYDVDGDLIAVGNCPETYKPELKEGSGRVQTVRMILIVSRTDVITLKFDPTVALATRRYADTLLADHVAAVNPHKQYAPIESPAFTGTPAAPTAVAGTSTTQLATTAFVAAGLSGKMDKNQNGADIQDPTQFVKNLGLENRFAGRILRIKKITSSQNYQWPDDVSAIDVTICGAGGGGGAAAASPQNYHSAGSGGGAGGWARSFYRKGDIPALIYLEVGAGGMGGVDGVNEPGFGGATKFGTLMTAIGGARGANGIAAAIGMSLLMGNGGGGTGSGGNLVAGFGGSGTPAIFFSSGHESGAGGDSVFSFGAPPLTSNSSIAGIDGIDGSGGSGGYEMPGEPATKGGNGGNGVIMIVEYSA
;
A
#
# COMPACT_ATOMS: atom_id res chain seq x y z
N MET A 1 55.24 69.53 38.44
CA MET A 1 55.70 68.45 39.36
C MET A 1 55.70 67.16 38.57
N GLY A 2 56.87 66.63 38.22
CA GLY A 2 56.96 65.37 37.47
C GLY A 2 56.51 64.18 38.32
N THR A 3 55.72 63.27 37.74
CA THR A 3 55.33 62.00 38.35
C THR A 3 56.58 61.20 38.73
N LYS A 4 56.66 60.74 39.99
CA LYS A 4 57.85 60.04 40.53
C LYS A 4 58.13 58.70 39.83
N TYR A 5 57.07 58.05 39.34
CA TYR A 5 57.16 56.82 38.55
C TYR A 5 56.42 57.02 37.23
N PHE A 6 57.08 56.66 36.13
CA PHE A 6 56.54 56.79 34.79
C PHE A 6 57.22 55.78 33.86
N THR A 7 56.55 55.52 32.76
CA THR A 7 57.06 54.72 31.66
C THR A 7 57.23 55.63 30.46
N LEU A 8 58.20 55.33 29.62
CA LEU A 8 58.40 55.99 28.35
C LEU A 8 58.75 54.98 27.26
N LEU A 9 58.49 55.37 26.02
CA LEU A 9 58.92 54.63 24.85
C LEU A 9 60.37 55.03 24.51
N THR A 10 61.24 54.07 24.25
CA THR A 10 62.60 54.37 23.82
C THR A 10 62.58 54.88 22.37
N GLN A 11 63.64 55.56 21.91
CA GLN A 11 63.76 55.95 20.50
C GLN A 11 63.76 54.74 19.55
N VAL A 12 64.22 53.58 20.04
CA VAL A 12 64.15 52.31 19.30
C VAL A 12 62.69 51.85 19.21
N GLY A 13 61.96 51.89 20.34
CA GLY A 13 60.54 51.59 20.40
C GLY A 13 59.68 52.51 19.55
N GLU A 14 59.95 53.82 19.55
CA GLU A 14 59.27 54.81 18.71
C GLU A 14 59.48 54.53 17.22
N LYS A 15 60.72 54.23 16.81
CA LYS A 15 61.03 53.88 15.42
C LYS A 15 60.35 52.58 14.99
N LYS A 16 60.41 51.54 15.81
CA LYS A 16 59.77 50.25 15.51
C LYS A 16 58.24 50.35 15.53
N LEU A 17 57.66 51.11 16.45
CA LEU A 17 56.22 51.38 16.48
C LEU A 17 55.78 52.17 15.25
N ALA A 18 56.52 53.23 14.86
CA ALA A 18 56.23 54.00 13.65
C ALA A 18 56.37 53.15 12.37
N ALA A 19 57.38 52.27 12.30
CA ALA A 19 57.56 51.34 11.18
C ALA A 19 56.44 50.29 11.11
N ALA A 20 56.01 49.76 12.26
CA ALA A 20 54.88 48.84 12.37
C ALA A 20 53.58 49.49 11.87
N ILE A 21 53.31 50.73 12.29
CA ILE A 21 52.16 51.54 11.83
C ILE A 21 52.23 51.77 10.32
N ALA A 22 53.39 52.18 9.78
CA ALA A 22 53.56 52.46 8.35
C ALA A 22 53.46 51.21 7.48
N ALA A 23 53.86 50.04 7.99
CA ALA A 23 53.81 48.77 7.28
C ALA A 23 52.48 48.02 7.45
N GLY A 24 51.55 48.52 8.29
CA GLY A 24 50.32 47.80 8.65
C GLY A 24 50.57 46.47 9.36
N LYS A 25 51.72 46.34 10.04
CA LYS A 25 52.13 45.14 10.78
C LYS A 25 52.14 45.42 12.26
N SER A 26 51.92 44.41 13.08
CA SER A 26 51.93 44.56 14.53
C SER A 26 53.34 44.48 15.11
N LEU A 27 53.63 45.31 16.12
CA LEU A 27 54.83 45.22 16.95
C LEU A 27 54.62 44.14 18.02
N GLU A 28 55.41 43.06 17.94
CA GLU A 28 55.29 41.92 18.84
C GLU A 28 56.17 42.11 20.08
N LEU A 29 55.54 42.20 21.27
CA LEU A 29 56.24 42.21 22.56
C LEU A 29 56.26 40.80 23.13
N VAL A 30 57.44 40.32 23.51
CA VAL A 30 57.64 38.92 23.92
C VAL A 30 58.12 38.81 25.35
N GLN A 31 58.96 39.74 25.81
CA GLN A 31 59.63 39.64 27.09
C GLN A 31 59.50 40.92 27.92
N MET A 32 59.41 40.74 29.24
CA MET A 32 59.55 41.80 30.22
C MET A 32 60.78 41.51 31.06
N GLY A 33 61.64 42.52 31.17
CA GLY A 33 62.81 42.52 32.04
C GLY A 33 62.59 43.38 33.28
N VAL A 34 63.20 42.98 34.39
CA VAL A 34 63.23 43.75 35.64
C VAL A 34 64.67 43.88 36.12
N GLY A 35 65.00 45.04 36.68
CA GLY A 35 66.34 45.38 37.14
C GLY A 35 66.35 46.13 38.47
N ASP A 36 67.52 46.17 39.09
CA ASP A 36 67.73 46.84 40.38
C ASP A 36 68.35 48.24 40.25
N GLY A 37 68.55 48.74 39.02
CA GLY A 37 69.08 50.08 38.77
C GLY A 37 70.49 50.32 39.32
N ASN A 38 71.26 49.26 39.58
CA ASN A 38 72.57 49.31 40.23
C ASN A 38 72.52 49.95 41.64
N GLY A 39 71.41 49.76 42.36
CA GLY A 39 71.24 50.26 43.72
C GLY A 39 70.77 51.71 43.83
N VAL A 40 70.43 52.37 42.72
CA VAL A 40 69.79 53.70 42.69
C VAL A 40 68.51 53.62 41.85
N LEU A 41 67.46 54.37 42.19
CA LEU A 41 66.25 54.47 41.36
C LEU A 41 66.60 55.17 40.04
N PRO A 42 66.60 54.49 38.88
CA PRO A 42 66.97 55.11 37.62
C PRO A 42 65.86 56.06 37.16
N THR A 43 66.26 57.14 36.50
CA THR A 43 65.31 57.99 35.75
C THR A 43 65.24 57.42 34.33
N PRO A 44 64.07 56.95 33.87
CA PRO A 44 63.93 56.44 32.50
C PRO A 44 64.35 57.49 31.47
N ASP A 45 65.14 57.08 30.48
CA ASP A 45 65.60 57.93 29.38
C ASP A 45 65.29 57.28 28.02
N SER A 46 64.75 58.09 27.11
CA SER A 46 64.39 57.69 25.74
C SER A 46 65.54 57.11 24.92
N VAL A 47 66.80 57.46 25.21
CA VAL A 47 67.96 56.90 24.48
C VAL A 47 68.44 55.54 25.01
N GLN A 48 67.81 55.01 26.06
CA GLN A 48 68.19 53.70 26.62
C GLN A 48 67.95 52.58 25.61
N THR A 49 68.96 51.73 25.43
CA THR A 49 68.90 50.51 24.61
C THR A 49 68.88 49.24 25.46
N ARG A 50 69.09 49.37 26.78
CA ARG A 50 69.09 48.30 27.79
C ARG A 50 68.76 48.90 29.17
N LEU A 51 68.30 48.06 30.09
CA LEU A 51 68.15 48.40 31.51
C LEU A 51 69.53 48.68 32.14
N VAL A 52 69.57 49.51 33.19
CA VAL A 52 70.82 49.92 33.86
C VAL A 52 71.52 48.73 34.51
N ASN A 53 70.76 47.86 35.19
CA ASN A 53 71.22 46.57 35.67
C ASN A 53 70.08 45.55 35.66
N GLU A 54 69.94 44.85 34.52
CA GLU A 54 68.95 43.80 34.35
C GLU A 54 69.26 42.60 35.25
N ARG A 55 68.29 42.21 36.09
CA ARG A 55 68.41 41.05 36.98
C ARG A 55 67.66 39.84 36.47
N ARG A 56 66.57 40.06 35.75
CA ARG A 56 65.74 39.00 35.20
C ARG A 56 65.09 39.44 33.91
N ARG A 57 64.98 38.51 32.96
CA ARG A 57 64.14 38.60 31.77
C ARG A 57 63.25 37.37 31.69
N GLY A 58 61.98 37.57 31.37
CA GLY A 58 61.05 36.46 31.18
C GLY A 58 59.97 36.81 30.18
N VAL A 59 59.16 35.82 29.82
CA VAL A 59 58.01 36.00 28.91
C VAL A 59 56.92 36.83 29.59
N ILE A 60 56.13 37.56 28.80
CA ILE A 60 54.96 38.31 29.26
C ILE A 60 53.79 37.32 29.43
N ASN A 61 53.06 37.37 30.56
CA ASN A 61 51.91 36.48 30.83
C ASN A 61 50.62 37.02 30.24
N SER A 62 50.44 38.34 30.21
CA SER A 62 49.24 39.00 29.70
C SER A 62 49.59 40.37 29.11
N LEU A 63 48.94 40.73 28.01
CA LEU A 63 48.99 42.05 27.41
C LEU A 63 47.55 42.46 27.12
N THR A 64 47.06 43.46 27.84
CA THR A 64 45.66 43.92 27.73
C THR A 64 45.61 45.43 27.56
N VAL A 65 44.66 45.92 26.76
CA VAL A 65 44.33 47.35 26.70
C VAL A 65 43.44 47.69 27.89
N ASP A 66 43.70 48.82 28.54
CA ASP A 66 42.87 49.30 29.64
C ASP A 66 41.44 49.63 29.12
N PRO A 67 40.38 49.01 29.68
CA PRO A 67 39.00 49.29 29.26
C PRO A 67 38.58 50.75 29.41
N ASP A 68 39.13 51.45 30.40
CA ASP A 68 38.78 52.84 30.71
C ASP A 68 39.66 53.84 29.94
N ASN A 69 40.81 53.40 29.41
CA ASN A 69 41.74 54.22 28.63
C ASN A 69 42.33 53.42 27.46
N THR A 70 41.72 53.53 26.28
CA THR A 70 42.11 52.78 25.08
C THR A 70 43.52 53.07 24.55
N ASN A 71 44.18 54.12 25.05
CA ASN A 71 45.58 54.48 24.74
C ASN A 71 46.60 53.89 25.73
N GLN A 72 46.15 53.15 26.76
CA GLN A 72 47.01 52.52 27.76
C GLN A 72 47.05 51.01 27.55
N MET A 73 48.26 50.47 27.48
CA MET A 73 48.53 49.05 27.44
C MET A 73 49.15 48.59 28.74
N ILE A 74 48.62 47.50 29.28
CA ILE A 74 49.08 46.88 30.51
C ILE A 74 49.76 45.57 30.13
N ALA A 75 51.09 45.54 30.24
CA ALA A 75 51.85 44.30 30.16
C ALA A 75 52.02 43.75 31.58
N GLU A 76 51.71 42.47 31.77
CA GLU A 76 51.87 41.78 33.05
C GLU A 76 52.82 40.59 32.93
N GLN A 77 53.70 40.47 33.92
CA GLN A 77 54.57 39.32 34.09
C GLN A 77 54.46 38.79 35.51
N VAL A 78 54.35 37.47 35.66
CA VAL A 78 54.37 36.78 36.96
C VAL A 78 55.79 36.26 37.20
N ILE A 79 56.42 36.73 38.28
CA ILE A 79 57.70 36.19 38.75
C ILE A 79 57.41 35.07 39.76
N PRO A 80 57.74 33.81 39.43
CA PRO A 80 57.48 32.66 40.29
C PRO A 80 58.33 32.69 41.57
N GLU A 81 58.00 31.86 42.55
CA GLU A 81 58.64 31.84 43.88
C GLU A 81 60.11 31.37 43.89
N ASN A 82 60.51 30.63 42.86
CA ASN A 82 61.86 30.08 42.69
C ASN A 82 62.86 31.08 42.07
N GLU A 83 62.42 32.25 41.62
CA GLU A 83 63.26 33.30 41.03
C GLU A 83 63.14 34.59 41.86
N GLY A 84 64.22 34.98 42.55
CA GLY A 84 64.24 36.13 43.46
C GLY A 84 65.67 36.49 43.90
N GLY A 85 65.80 37.21 45.02
CA GLY A 85 67.08 37.68 45.55
C GLY A 85 67.53 39.04 44.99
N PHE A 86 66.61 39.82 44.43
CA PHE A 86 66.92 41.12 43.81
C PHE A 86 65.85 42.18 44.08
N TRP A 87 66.26 43.44 43.99
CA TRP A 87 65.37 44.60 44.07
C TRP A 87 64.78 44.90 42.69
N LEU A 88 63.51 45.28 42.65
CA LEU A 88 62.85 45.80 41.46
C LEU A 88 62.82 47.31 41.55
N ARG A 89 63.43 47.98 40.57
CA ARG A 89 63.50 49.45 40.46
C ARG A 89 63.28 49.94 39.04
N GLU A 90 63.57 49.11 38.05
CA GLU A 90 63.31 49.36 36.63
C GLU A 90 62.63 48.17 35.97
N ILE A 91 61.80 48.47 34.97
CA ILE A 91 61.06 47.50 34.16
C ILE A 91 61.27 47.86 32.69
N GLY A 92 61.54 46.86 31.86
CA GLY A 92 61.72 47.02 30.41
C GLY A 92 60.83 46.06 29.64
N LEU A 93 60.26 46.53 28.52
CA LEU A 93 59.54 45.70 27.56
C LEU A 93 60.40 45.48 26.32
N TYR A 94 60.44 44.23 25.86
CA TYR A 94 61.28 43.79 24.75
C TYR A 94 60.47 43.12 23.66
N ASP A 95 60.86 43.38 22.42
CA ASP A 95 60.28 42.74 21.25
C ASP A 95 60.93 41.38 20.92
N VAL A 96 60.48 40.77 19.84
CA VAL A 96 61.00 39.50 19.31
C VAL A 96 62.48 39.54 18.91
N ASP A 97 62.99 40.71 18.51
CA ASP A 97 64.40 40.90 18.14
C ASP A 97 65.28 41.17 19.37
N GLY A 98 64.66 41.28 20.56
CA GLY A 98 65.34 41.55 21.83
C GLY A 98 65.59 43.03 22.10
N ASP A 99 65.03 43.94 21.29
CA ASP A 99 65.22 45.38 21.41
C ASP A 99 64.34 45.95 22.54
N LEU A 100 64.89 46.88 23.32
CA LEU A 100 64.17 47.56 24.41
C LEU A 100 63.19 48.56 23.82
N ILE A 101 61.89 48.23 23.86
CA ILE A 101 60.81 49.04 23.31
C ILE A 101 60.36 50.12 24.28
N ALA A 102 60.16 49.76 25.54
CA ALA A 102 59.74 50.69 26.56
C ALA A 102 60.51 50.45 27.86
N VAL A 103 60.75 51.52 28.60
CA VAL A 103 61.42 51.48 29.91
C VAL A 103 60.60 52.28 30.91
N GLY A 104 60.56 51.80 32.15
CA GLY A 104 59.91 52.48 33.25
C GLY A 104 60.63 52.24 34.56
N ASN A 105 60.42 53.17 35.50
CA ASN A 105 60.85 52.98 36.88
C ASN A 105 59.66 52.50 37.73
N CYS A 106 59.95 51.74 38.78
CA CYS A 106 58.94 51.23 39.69
C CYS A 106 59.33 51.47 41.16
N PRO A 107 58.37 51.47 42.09
CA PRO A 107 58.67 51.59 43.52
C PRO A 107 59.60 50.47 43.98
N GLU A 108 60.63 50.84 44.74
CA GLU A 108 61.65 49.90 45.23
C GLU A 108 60.99 48.76 46.01
N THR A 109 60.99 47.57 45.42
CA THR A 109 60.35 46.39 46.01
C THR A 109 61.32 45.23 46.01
N TYR A 110 61.54 44.62 47.17
CA TYR A 110 62.39 43.43 47.28
C TYR A 110 61.57 42.16 46.97
N LYS A 111 62.11 41.33 46.08
CA LYS A 111 61.56 40.04 45.71
C LYS A 111 62.47 38.95 46.28
N PRO A 112 62.08 38.31 47.41
CA PRO A 112 62.90 37.27 48.04
C PRO A 112 62.97 35.99 47.19
N GLU A 113 64.07 35.25 47.31
CA GLU A 113 64.19 33.88 46.78
C GLU A 113 63.67 32.88 47.82
N LEU A 114 63.11 31.74 47.39
CA LEU A 114 62.61 30.70 48.29
C LEU A 114 63.64 30.24 49.35
N LYS A 115 64.94 30.26 49.03
CA LYS A 115 66.05 29.94 49.95
C LYS A 115 66.19 30.91 51.13
N GLU A 116 65.65 32.12 51.00
CA GLU A 116 65.65 33.15 52.05
C GLU A 116 64.50 32.95 53.05
N GLY A 117 63.75 31.84 52.95
CA GLY A 117 62.66 31.47 53.87
C GLY A 117 61.31 32.11 53.55
N SER A 118 61.19 32.84 52.42
CA SER A 118 59.95 33.48 51.97
C SER A 118 59.80 33.39 50.46
N GLY A 119 59.07 32.39 49.98
CA GLY A 119 58.68 32.27 48.57
C GLY A 119 57.42 33.09 48.29
N ARG A 120 57.56 34.22 47.60
CA ARG A 120 56.43 35.10 47.26
C ARG A 120 56.25 35.17 45.77
N VAL A 121 55.13 34.73 45.19
CA VAL A 121 54.83 35.03 43.77
C VAL A 121 54.53 36.52 43.62
N GLN A 122 55.18 37.19 42.67
CA GLN A 122 55.01 38.63 42.47
C GLN A 122 54.65 38.94 41.02
N THR A 123 53.51 39.59 40.82
CA THR A 123 53.08 40.09 39.51
C THR A 123 53.60 41.51 39.31
N VAL A 124 54.39 41.71 38.25
CA VAL A 124 54.88 43.01 37.81
C VAL A 124 54.01 43.49 36.67
N ARG A 125 53.55 44.74 36.74
CA ARG A 125 52.70 45.35 35.72
C ARG A 125 53.37 46.62 35.21
N MET A 126 53.52 46.73 33.91
CA MET A 126 54.00 47.93 33.24
C MET A 126 52.86 48.53 32.42
N ILE A 127 52.50 49.77 32.73
CA ILE A 127 51.49 50.53 31.99
C ILE A 127 52.23 51.41 30.98
N LEU A 128 51.98 51.22 29.70
CA LEU A 128 52.58 51.97 28.60
C LEU A 128 51.49 52.78 27.89
N ILE A 129 51.74 54.08 27.69
CA ILE A 129 50.86 54.94 26.90
C ILE A 129 51.40 54.98 25.46
N VAL A 130 50.58 54.59 24.49
CA VAL A 130 50.94 54.61 23.07
C VAL A 130 49.89 55.37 22.25
N SER A 131 50.29 55.91 21.10
CA SER A 131 49.39 56.63 20.19
C SER A 131 48.36 55.73 19.50
N ARG A 132 48.64 54.42 19.42
CA ARG A 132 47.78 53.39 18.84
C ARG A 132 48.05 52.03 19.48
N THR A 133 47.03 51.43 20.10
CA THR A 133 47.10 50.13 20.80
C THR A 133 46.75 48.94 19.91
N ASP A 134 46.11 49.18 18.76
CA ASP A 134 45.75 48.21 17.71
C ASP A 134 46.96 47.63 16.97
N VAL A 135 48.10 48.33 17.01
CA VAL A 135 49.33 47.95 16.30
C VAL A 135 50.28 47.13 17.18
N ILE A 136 49.96 46.86 18.45
CA ILE A 136 50.81 46.06 19.34
C ILE A 136 50.09 44.76 19.66
N THR A 137 50.72 43.61 19.36
CA THR A 137 50.12 42.29 19.55
C THR A 137 51.00 41.39 20.41
N LEU A 138 50.39 40.64 21.32
CA LEU A 138 51.06 39.56 22.06
C LEU A 138 50.97 38.26 21.25
N LYS A 139 52.11 37.62 21.00
CA LYS A 139 52.17 36.25 20.49
C LYS A 139 52.54 35.32 21.65
N PHE A 140 51.58 34.51 22.10
CA PHE A 140 51.65 33.67 23.29
C PHE A 140 51.97 32.20 22.94
N ASP A 141 52.83 31.55 23.74
CA ASP A 141 52.96 30.09 23.82
C ASP A 141 52.30 29.61 25.14
N PRO A 142 51.17 28.89 25.08
CA PRO A 142 50.43 28.43 26.26
C PRO A 142 51.12 27.41 27.16
N THR A 143 52.24 26.83 26.73
CA THR A 143 52.81 25.65 27.40
C THR A 143 53.70 25.97 28.61
N VAL A 144 54.07 27.23 28.82
CA VAL A 144 55.09 27.63 29.82
C VAL A 144 54.54 28.61 30.88
N ALA A 145 53.27 29.03 30.81
CA ALA A 145 52.70 30.05 31.71
C ALA A 145 51.63 29.49 32.67
N LEU A 146 51.78 29.80 33.96
CA LEU A 146 50.75 29.54 34.98
C LEU A 146 49.48 30.37 34.70
N ALA A 147 48.34 29.70 34.57
CA ALA A 147 47.04 30.35 34.45
C ALA A 147 46.65 31.02 35.78
N THR A 148 46.14 32.25 35.72
CA THR A 148 45.60 32.92 36.91
C THR A 148 44.25 32.33 37.29
N ARG A 149 43.89 32.35 38.59
CA ARG A 149 42.57 31.88 39.07
C ARG A 149 41.41 32.57 38.33
N ARG A 150 41.52 33.88 38.11
CA ARG A 150 40.51 34.66 37.38
C ARG A 150 40.28 34.12 35.97
N TYR A 151 41.33 33.73 35.27
CA TYR A 151 41.21 33.16 33.93
C TYR A 151 40.43 31.82 33.94
N ALA A 152 40.69 30.95 34.92
CA ALA A 152 39.97 29.68 35.06
C ALA A 152 38.48 29.89 35.42
N ASP A 153 38.20 30.80 36.37
CA ASP A 153 36.82 31.12 36.79
C ASP A 153 36.01 31.69 35.61
N THR A 154 36.62 32.55 34.79
CA THR A 154 35.98 33.10 33.58
C THR A 154 35.69 32.00 32.55
N LEU A 155 36.65 31.11 32.25
CA LEU A 155 36.41 30.02 31.29
C LEU A 155 35.28 29.08 31.72
N LEU A 156 35.18 28.75 33.01
CA LEU A 156 34.09 27.91 33.50
C LEU A 156 32.75 28.63 33.45
N ALA A 157 32.71 29.91 33.83
CA ALA A 157 31.50 30.72 33.74
C ALA A 157 30.99 30.81 32.29
N ASP A 158 31.90 31.09 31.34
CA ASP A 158 31.59 31.14 29.92
C ASP A 158 31.11 29.77 29.40
N HIS A 159 31.71 28.67 29.88
CA HIS A 159 31.31 27.30 29.53
C HIS A 159 29.90 26.95 30.04
N VAL A 160 29.57 27.30 31.29
CA VAL A 160 28.25 27.05 31.89
C VAL A 160 27.17 27.95 31.28
N ALA A 161 27.51 29.19 30.94
CA ALA A 161 26.58 30.14 30.31
C ALA A 161 26.30 29.82 28.84
N ALA A 162 27.20 29.09 28.17
CA ALA A 162 27.00 28.67 26.80
C ALA A 162 25.78 27.73 26.68
N VAL A 163 24.89 28.03 25.73
CA VAL A 163 23.70 27.21 25.45
C VAL A 163 24.05 25.80 24.99
N ASN A 164 25.18 25.64 24.29
CA ASN A 164 25.68 24.34 23.85
C ASN A 164 27.22 24.31 23.89
N PRO A 165 27.82 24.06 25.06
CA PRO A 165 29.28 24.00 25.21
C PRO A 165 29.89 22.73 24.58
N HIS A 166 29.07 21.74 24.21
CA HIS A 166 29.49 20.45 23.69
C HIS A 166 28.76 20.07 22.39
N LYS A 167 29.09 20.76 21.31
CA LYS A 167 28.46 20.58 19.98
C LYS A 167 28.58 19.16 19.38
N GLN A 168 29.43 18.30 19.94
CA GLN A 168 29.55 16.90 19.53
C GLN A 168 28.42 15.99 20.06
N TYR A 169 27.64 16.46 21.03
CA TYR A 169 26.54 15.70 21.63
C TYR A 169 25.19 16.25 21.17
N ALA A 170 24.18 15.38 21.16
CA ALA A 170 22.82 15.80 20.85
C ALA A 170 22.27 16.71 21.95
N PRO A 171 21.55 17.79 21.62
CA PRO A 171 20.89 18.64 22.61
C PRO A 171 19.88 17.83 23.42
N ILE A 172 19.82 18.09 24.73
CA ILE A 172 18.87 17.42 25.63
C ILE A 172 17.42 17.88 25.41
N GLU A 173 17.24 19.10 24.89
CA GLU A 173 15.94 19.76 24.73
C GLU A 173 15.24 19.43 23.40
N SER A 174 15.97 19.02 22.36
CA SER A 174 15.37 18.67 21.07
C SER A 174 16.32 17.85 20.19
N PRO A 175 16.03 16.55 19.98
CA PRO A 175 14.94 15.77 20.59
C PRO A 175 15.09 15.65 22.11
N ALA A 176 13.97 15.59 22.84
CA ALA A 176 13.99 15.40 24.28
C ALA A 176 14.41 13.95 24.59
N PHE A 177 15.60 13.74 25.14
CA PHE A 177 16.15 12.40 25.41
C PHE A 177 16.07 11.96 26.88
N THR A 178 15.32 12.68 27.72
CA THR A 178 15.06 12.33 29.11
C THR A 178 13.65 11.80 29.30
N GLY A 179 13.42 10.95 30.30
CA GLY A 179 12.11 10.35 30.56
C GLY A 179 11.66 9.41 29.43
N THR A 180 10.51 9.71 28.81
CA THR A 180 10.06 9.06 27.57
C THR A 180 10.55 9.90 26.39
N PRO A 181 11.53 9.44 25.59
CA PRO A 181 12.10 10.26 24.54
C PRO A 181 11.05 10.78 23.55
N ALA A 182 11.09 12.07 23.25
CA ALA A 182 10.17 12.73 22.33
C ALA A 182 10.93 13.41 21.21
N ALA A 183 10.39 13.31 19.99
CA ALA A 183 10.89 13.99 18.81
C ALA A 183 9.72 14.68 18.09
N PRO A 184 9.97 15.73 17.30
CA PRO A 184 8.94 16.32 16.44
C PRO A 184 8.37 15.28 15.47
N THR A 185 7.04 15.20 15.38
CA THR A 185 6.36 14.33 14.41
C THR A 185 6.50 14.92 13.01
N ALA A 186 7.10 14.14 12.10
CA ALA A 186 7.26 14.51 10.70
C ALA A 186 5.91 14.62 9.97
N VAL A 187 5.88 15.37 8.87
CA VAL A 187 4.71 15.44 7.98
C VAL A 187 4.56 14.11 7.23
N ALA A 188 3.32 13.67 7.00
CA ALA A 188 3.02 12.44 6.25
C ALA A 188 3.75 12.39 4.88
N GLY A 189 4.32 11.23 4.54
CA GLY A 189 5.09 11.03 3.31
C GLY A 189 6.58 11.41 3.41
N THR A 190 7.05 11.89 4.57
CA THR A 190 8.49 12.13 4.80
C THR A 190 9.28 10.81 4.66
N SER A 191 10.22 10.76 3.72
CA SER A 191 11.10 9.61 3.45
C SER A 191 12.57 10.04 3.51
N THR A 192 13.04 10.34 4.71
CA THR A 192 14.42 10.78 4.97
C THR A 192 15.02 9.96 6.09
N THR A 193 16.25 10.27 6.51
CA THR A 193 16.91 9.63 7.65
C THR A 193 16.44 10.17 9.01
N GLN A 194 15.34 10.92 9.07
CA GLN A 194 14.76 11.42 10.32
C GLN A 194 14.21 10.27 11.17
N LEU A 195 14.30 10.40 12.49
CA LEU A 195 13.67 9.48 13.44
C LEU A 195 12.14 9.50 13.27
N ALA A 196 11.51 8.33 13.18
CA ALA A 196 10.05 8.21 13.14
C ALA A 196 9.45 8.24 14.55
N THR A 197 8.50 9.14 14.80
CA THR A 197 7.71 9.13 16.04
C THR A 197 6.62 8.05 15.99
N THR A 198 6.14 7.61 17.15
CA THR A 198 5.01 6.67 17.22
C THR A 198 3.75 7.22 16.55
N ALA A 199 3.52 8.54 16.64
CA ALA A 199 2.43 9.22 15.95
C ALA A 199 2.58 9.18 14.42
N PHE A 200 3.80 9.36 13.89
CA PHE A 200 4.07 9.25 12.45
C PHE A 200 3.76 7.83 11.94
N VAL A 201 4.22 6.80 12.66
CA VAL A 201 3.97 5.39 12.30
C VAL A 201 2.49 5.05 12.38
N ALA A 202 1.80 5.42 13.46
CA ALA A 202 0.38 5.17 13.62
C ALA A 202 -0.46 5.84 12.51
N ALA A 203 -0.12 7.08 12.15
CA ALA A 203 -0.77 7.78 11.04
C ALA A 203 -0.53 7.07 9.70
N GLY A 204 0.68 6.57 9.44
CA GLY A 204 1.01 5.83 8.21
C GLY A 204 0.30 4.48 8.08
N LEU A 205 0.00 3.81 9.20
CA LEU A 205 -0.73 2.53 9.23
C LEU A 205 -2.25 2.71 9.28
N SER A 206 -2.75 3.87 9.70
CA SER A 206 -4.18 4.12 9.85
C SER A 206 -4.94 3.87 8.54
N GLY A 207 -6.00 3.05 8.61
CA GLY A 207 -6.83 2.69 7.46
C GLY A 207 -6.23 1.67 6.50
N LYS A 208 -5.00 1.20 6.74
CA LYS A 208 -4.39 0.11 5.95
C LYS A 208 -4.93 -1.25 6.42
N MET A 209 -5.39 -2.06 5.48
CA MET A 209 -5.94 -3.40 5.72
C MET A 209 -7.10 -3.46 6.75
N ASP A 210 -7.91 -2.40 6.82
CA ASP A 210 -9.09 -2.39 7.68
C ASP A 210 -10.10 -3.45 7.21
N LYS A 211 -10.46 -4.39 8.09
CA LYS A 211 -11.34 -5.52 7.78
C LYS A 211 -12.68 -5.06 7.23
N ASN A 212 -13.22 -3.96 7.74
CA ASN A 212 -14.53 -3.45 7.35
C ASN A 212 -14.51 -2.71 6.01
N GLN A 213 -13.33 -2.36 5.51
CA GLN A 213 -13.16 -1.67 4.23
C GLN A 213 -12.94 -2.64 3.06
N ASN A 214 -12.92 -3.95 3.30
CA ASN A 214 -12.86 -4.99 2.27
C ASN A 214 -11.75 -4.75 1.22
N GLY A 215 -10.59 -4.23 1.65
CA GLY A 215 -9.46 -3.95 0.76
C GLY A 215 -9.63 -2.72 -0.13
N ALA A 216 -10.49 -1.76 0.23
CA ALA A 216 -10.64 -0.49 -0.51
C ALA A 216 -9.33 0.34 -0.57
N ASP A 217 -8.38 0.08 0.31
CA ASP A 217 -7.06 0.69 0.34
C ASP A 217 -6.05 0.05 -0.63
N ILE A 218 -6.43 -1.05 -1.29
CA ILE A 218 -5.61 -1.75 -2.28
C ILE A 218 -5.67 -0.98 -3.59
N GLN A 219 -4.54 -0.41 -3.99
CA GLN A 219 -4.42 0.42 -5.20
C GLN A 219 -4.72 -0.36 -6.50
N ASP A 220 -4.34 -1.63 -6.55
CA ASP A 220 -4.61 -2.54 -7.68
C ASP A 220 -5.18 -3.87 -7.17
N PRO A 221 -6.52 -3.96 -7.02
CA PRO A 221 -7.18 -5.18 -6.58
C PRO A 221 -6.92 -6.37 -7.52
N THR A 222 -6.73 -6.12 -8.81
CA THR A 222 -6.49 -7.17 -9.82
C THR A 222 -5.12 -7.82 -9.59
N GLN A 223 -4.07 -7.00 -9.47
CA GLN A 223 -2.72 -7.50 -9.18
C GLN A 223 -2.64 -8.14 -7.78
N PHE A 224 -3.41 -7.65 -6.80
CA PHE A 224 -3.50 -8.27 -5.48
C PHE A 224 -4.09 -9.69 -5.54
N VAL A 225 -5.22 -9.88 -6.23
CA VAL A 225 -5.84 -11.21 -6.44
C VAL A 225 -4.90 -12.15 -7.21
N LYS A 226 -4.15 -11.62 -8.19
CA LYS A 226 -3.10 -12.34 -8.91
C LYS A 226 -1.96 -12.79 -7.99
N ASN A 227 -1.46 -11.91 -7.13
CA ASN A 227 -0.40 -12.23 -6.17
C ASN A 227 -0.85 -13.27 -5.13
N LEU A 228 -2.14 -13.32 -4.80
CA LEU A 228 -2.73 -14.38 -3.97
C LEU A 228 -2.90 -15.71 -4.72
N GLY A 229 -2.62 -15.78 -6.02
CA GLY A 229 -2.82 -16.96 -6.85
C GLY A 229 -4.30 -17.33 -7.02
N LEU A 230 -5.21 -16.37 -6.83
CA LEU A 230 -6.66 -16.58 -6.92
C LEU A 230 -7.22 -16.32 -8.31
N GLU A 231 -6.42 -15.77 -9.23
CA GLU A 231 -6.84 -15.40 -10.59
C GLU A 231 -7.47 -16.57 -11.37
N ASN A 232 -6.95 -17.79 -11.20
CA ASN A 232 -7.41 -18.98 -11.92
C ASN A 232 -8.12 -20.01 -11.04
N ARG A 233 -8.21 -19.78 -9.72
CA ARG A 233 -8.87 -20.74 -8.79
C ARG A 233 -10.39 -20.76 -8.91
N PHE A 234 -10.96 -19.77 -9.57
CA PHE A 234 -12.38 -19.69 -9.84
C PHE A 234 -12.72 -19.88 -11.30
N ALA A 235 -11.76 -20.24 -12.16
CA ALA A 235 -12.01 -20.48 -13.57
C ALA A 235 -12.79 -21.79 -13.77
N GLY A 236 -13.77 -21.76 -14.68
CA GLY A 236 -14.62 -22.91 -14.98
C GLY A 236 -15.60 -23.31 -13.87
N ARG A 237 -15.87 -22.43 -12.89
CA ARG A 237 -16.94 -22.68 -11.90
C ARG A 237 -18.30 -22.40 -12.54
N ILE A 238 -19.33 -23.14 -12.13
CA ILE A 238 -20.71 -22.84 -12.54
C ILE A 238 -21.14 -21.52 -11.88
N LEU A 239 -21.59 -20.57 -12.70
CA LEU A 239 -22.16 -19.30 -12.28
C LEU A 239 -23.68 -19.41 -12.13
N ARG A 240 -24.35 -19.94 -13.16
CA ARG A 240 -25.82 -19.97 -13.26
C ARG A 240 -26.28 -21.20 -14.02
N ILE A 241 -27.47 -21.71 -13.67
CA ILE A 241 -28.19 -22.73 -14.44
C ILE A 241 -29.54 -22.12 -14.82
N LYS A 242 -29.84 -22.04 -16.11
CA LYS A 242 -31.04 -21.41 -16.65
C LYS A 242 -31.89 -22.44 -17.40
N LYS A 243 -33.13 -22.61 -16.98
CA LYS A 243 -34.16 -23.34 -17.72
C LYS A 243 -34.99 -22.33 -18.52
N ILE A 244 -34.93 -22.44 -19.84
CA ILE A 244 -35.62 -21.56 -20.79
C ILE A 244 -36.81 -22.32 -21.37
N THR A 245 -38.01 -21.80 -21.14
CA THR A 245 -39.30 -22.39 -21.55
C THR A 245 -40.08 -21.51 -22.51
N SER A 246 -39.55 -20.34 -22.87
CA SER A 246 -40.10 -19.43 -23.86
C SER A 246 -39.01 -18.86 -24.76
N SER A 247 -39.34 -18.69 -26.05
CA SER A 247 -38.41 -18.18 -27.05
C SER A 247 -37.92 -16.77 -26.69
N GLN A 248 -36.61 -16.56 -26.73
CA GLN A 248 -35.97 -15.31 -26.34
C GLN A 248 -34.56 -15.21 -26.90
N ASN A 249 -33.94 -14.04 -26.77
CA ASN A 249 -32.53 -13.89 -27.10
C ASN A 249 -31.63 -14.25 -25.91
N TYR A 250 -30.57 -15.01 -26.18
CA TYR A 250 -29.44 -15.19 -25.28
C TYR A 250 -28.31 -14.25 -25.67
N GLN A 251 -28.03 -13.27 -24.82
CA GLN A 251 -26.86 -12.41 -24.90
C GLN A 251 -25.83 -12.92 -23.90
N TRP A 252 -24.59 -13.14 -24.34
CA TRP A 252 -23.51 -13.56 -23.45
C TRP A 252 -23.28 -12.52 -22.34
N PRO A 253 -23.42 -12.88 -21.06
CA PRO A 253 -23.04 -11.99 -19.97
C PRO A 253 -21.53 -11.75 -19.95
N ASP A 254 -21.09 -10.62 -19.38
CA ASP A 254 -19.68 -10.25 -19.33
C ASP A 254 -18.84 -11.20 -18.48
N ASP A 255 -19.44 -11.75 -17.42
CA ASP A 255 -18.77 -12.64 -16.47
C ASP A 255 -18.73 -14.12 -16.89
N VAL A 256 -19.32 -14.47 -18.04
CA VAL A 256 -19.37 -15.82 -18.57
C VAL A 256 -18.31 -16.02 -19.64
N SER A 257 -17.57 -17.12 -19.56
CA SER A 257 -16.54 -17.50 -20.55
C SER A 257 -16.89 -18.76 -21.35
N ALA A 258 -17.79 -19.59 -20.84
CA ALA A 258 -18.28 -20.77 -21.53
C ALA A 258 -19.70 -21.13 -21.10
N ILE A 259 -20.40 -21.86 -21.97
CA ILE A 259 -21.73 -22.38 -21.73
C ILE A 259 -21.83 -23.86 -22.09
N ASP A 260 -22.60 -24.61 -21.30
CA ASP A 260 -23.07 -25.94 -21.63
C ASP A 260 -24.57 -25.86 -21.88
N VAL A 261 -24.99 -26.20 -23.09
CA VAL A 261 -26.37 -26.04 -23.55
C VAL A 261 -26.93 -27.40 -23.88
N THR A 262 -28.05 -27.77 -23.26
CA THR A 262 -28.86 -28.93 -23.65
C THR A 262 -30.21 -28.45 -24.14
N ILE A 263 -30.61 -28.85 -25.36
CA ILE A 263 -31.92 -28.55 -25.93
C ILE A 263 -32.76 -29.83 -26.05
N CYS A 264 -34.06 -29.68 -25.87
CA CYS A 264 -35.06 -30.71 -26.13
C CYS A 264 -36.21 -30.14 -26.97
N GLY A 265 -36.57 -30.84 -28.04
CA GLY A 265 -37.76 -30.54 -28.84
C GLY A 265 -39.03 -30.71 -28.02
N ALA A 266 -40.15 -30.20 -28.51
CA ALA A 266 -41.43 -30.41 -27.85
C ALA A 266 -41.96 -31.83 -28.09
N GLY A 267 -42.79 -32.34 -27.18
CA GLY A 267 -43.47 -33.62 -27.35
C GLY A 267 -44.63 -33.52 -28.35
N GLY A 268 -44.96 -34.63 -28.99
CA GLY A 268 -46.19 -34.78 -29.76
C GLY A 268 -47.40 -34.98 -28.85
N GLY A 269 -48.57 -34.59 -29.36
CA GLY A 269 -49.84 -34.83 -28.67
C GLY A 269 -50.24 -36.30 -28.73
N GLY A 270 -50.86 -36.80 -27.66
CA GLY A 270 -51.50 -38.11 -27.64
C GLY A 270 -52.83 -38.10 -28.39
N GLY A 271 -53.27 -39.26 -28.86
CA GLY A 271 -54.54 -39.41 -29.55
C GLY A 271 -55.75 -39.26 -28.62
N ALA A 272 -56.87 -38.81 -29.16
CA ALA A 272 -58.18 -38.88 -28.51
C ALA A 272 -58.68 -40.32 -28.43
N ALA A 273 -59.61 -40.58 -27.52
CA ALA A 273 -60.48 -41.75 -27.61
C ALA A 273 -61.80 -41.32 -28.25
N ALA A 274 -62.18 -41.97 -29.35
CA ALA A 274 -63.45 -41.73 -30.03
C ALA A 274 -64.66 -42.16 -29.19
N ALA A 275 -65.77 -41.42 -29.30
CA ALA A 275 -67.04 -41.83 -28.69
C ALA A 275 -67.49 -43.19 -29.27
N SER A 276 -67.92 -44.10 -28.40
CA SER A 276 -68.25 -45.47 -28.82
C SER A 276 -69.61 -45.94 -28.27
N PRO A 277 -70.33 -46.84 -28.97
CA PRO A 277 -71.58 -47.42 -28.46
C PRO A 277 -71.37 -48.37 -27.25
N GLN A 278 -72.45 -48.68 -26.53
CA GLN A 278 -72.47 -49.80 -25.57
C GLN A 278 -71.99 -51.07 -26.31
N ASN A 279 -70.88 -51.67 -25.89
CA ASN A 279 -70.13 -52.79 -26.52
C ASN A 279 -68.91 -52.44 -27.37
N TYR A 280 -68.46 -51.19 -27.36
CA TYR A 280 -67.19 -50.78 -27.98
C TYR A 280 -66.29 -50.11 -26.94
N HIS A 281 -64.98 -50.09 -27.17
CA HIS A 281 -64.03 -49.28 -26.43
C HIS A 281 -63.22 -48.44 -27.41
N SER A 282 -62.69 -47.32 -26.91
CA SER A 282 -61.75 -46.50 -27.66
C SER A 282 -60.64 -45.95 -26.76
N ALA A 283 -59.45 -45.80 -27.35
CA ALA A 283 -58.28 -45.26 -26.66
C ALA A 283 -57.30 -44.73 -27.70
N GLY A 284 -56.73 -43.57 -27.39
CA GLY A 284 -55.67 -42.99 -28.17
C GLY A 284 -54.32 -43.63 -27.85
N SER A 285 -53.40 -43.53 -28.81
CA SER A 285 -51.98 -43.85 -28.56
C SER A 285 -51.23 -42.62 -28.02
N GLY A 286 -50.03 -42.83 -27.49
CA GLY A 286 -49.22 -41.74 -26.97
C GLY A 286 -48.40 -41.04 -28.06
N GLY A 287 -48.16 -39.75 -27.86
CA GLY A 287 -47.25 -38.95 -28.69
C GLY A 287 -45.78 -39.27 -28.37
N GLY A 288 -44.89 -39.06 -29.34
CA GLY A 288 -43.44 -39.17 -29.14
C GLY A 288 -42.87 -37.97 -28.38
N ALA A 289 -41.72 -38.15 -27.74
CA ALA A 289 -40.96 -37.04 -27.17
C ALA A 289 -40.17 -36.28 -28.25
N GLY A 290 -39.78 -35.05 -27.95
CA GLY A 290 -38.82 -34.32 -28.76
C GLY A 290 -37.43 -34.96 -28.74
N GLY A 291 -36.71 -34.81 -29.85
CA GLY A 291 -35.28 -35.11 -29.90
C GLY A 291 -34.48 -34.19 -28.98
N TRP A 292 -33.19 -34.45 -28.82
CA TRP A 292 -32.35 -33.63 -27.96
C TRP A 292 -30.90 -33.54 -28.43
N ALA A 293 -30.23 -32.46 -28.05
CA ALA A 293 -28.81 -32.26 -28.34
C ALA A 293 -28.15 -31.49 -27.21
N ARG A 294 -26.86 -31.74 -26.98
CA ARG A 294 -26.05 -31.02 -26.00
C ARG A 294 -24.74 -30.57 -26.63
N SER A 295 -24.35 -29.34 -26.31
CA SER A 295 -23.07 -28.78 -26.71
C SER A 295 -22.39 -27.98 -25.61
N PHE A 296 -21.06 -27.93 -25.67
CA PHE A 296 -20.24 -27.00 -24.90
C PHE A 296 -19.60 -25.97 -25.83
N TYR A 297 -19.72 -24.68 -25.50
CA TYR A 297 -19.19 -23.57 -26.29
C TYR A 297 -18.39 -22.60 -25.41
N ARG A 298 -17.29 -22.04 -25.93
CA ARG A 298 -16.60 -20.93 -25.29
C ARG A 298 -17.03 -19.60 -25.92
N LYS A 299 -16.95 -18.53 -25.13
CA LYS A 299 -17.24 -17.17 -25.58
C LYS A 299 -16.26 -16.80 -26.69
N GLY A 300 -16.79 -16.38 -27.84
CA GLY A 300 -16.01 -16.08 -29.05
C GLY A 300 -16.02 -17.20 -30.10
N ASP A 301 -16.28 -18.46 -29.73
CA ASP A 301 -16.38 -19.56 -30.69
C ASP A 301 -17.70 -19.53 -31.49
N ILE A 302 -18.72 -18.89 -30.92
CA ILE A 302 -20.07 -18.77 -31.48
C ILE A 302 -20.57 -17.32 -31.36
N PRO A 303 -21.65 -16.92 -32.09
CA PRO A 303 -22.17 -15.56 -32.04
C PRO A 303 -22.51 -15.06 -30.63
N ALA A 304 -22.28 -13.76 -30.40
CA ALA A 304 -22.52 -13.12 -29.10
C ALA A 304 -24.01 -12.91 -28.75
N LEU A 305 -24.89 -12.96 -29.75
CA LEU A 305 -26.34 -12.91 -29.61
C LEU A 305 -26.93 -14.13 -30.33
N ILE A 306 -27.71 -14.94 -29.61
CA ILE A 306 -28.27 -16.19 -30.12
C ILE A 306 -29.77 -16.19 -29.86
N TYR A 307 -30.57 -16.34 -30.90
CA TYR A 307 -32.00 -16.53 -30.74
C TYR A 307 -32.31 -17.97 -30.29
N LEU A 308 -33.03 -18.08 -29.18
CA LEU A 308 -33.51 -19.33 -28.62
C LEU A 308 -34.95 -19.53 -29.08
N GLU A 309 -35.20 -20.58 -29.86
CA GLU A 309 -36.54 -20.96 -30.28
C GLU A 309 -37.00 -22.13 -29.42
N VAL A 310 -38.10 -21.97 -28.68
CA VAL A 310 -38.71 -23.04 -27.89
C VAL A 310 -39.93 -23.57 -28.64
N GLY A 311 -39.89 -24.87 -28.96
CA GLY A 311 -41.00 -25.53 -29.63
C GLY A 311 -42.24 -25.64 -28.73
N ALA A 312 -43.42 -25.35 -29.29
CA ALA A 312 -44.68 -25.62 -28.61
C ALA A 312 -45.01 -27.12 -28.62
N GLY A 313 -45.59 -27.62 -27.53
CA GLY A 313 -46.11 -28.98 -27.44
C GLY A 313 -47.19 -29.25 -28.48
N GLY A 314 -47.20 -30.46 -29.04
CA GLY A 314 -48.26 -30.89 -29.93
C GLY A 314 -49.59 -30.96 -29.17
N MET A 315 -50.65 -30.37 -29.73
CA MET A 315 -51.97 -30.44 -29.09
C MET A 315 -52.46 -31.90 -29.05
N GLY A 316 -53.08 -32.30 -27.95
CA GLY A 316 -53.74 -33.60 -27.87
C GLY A 316 -54.89 -33.69 -28.88
N GLY A 317 -55.17 -34.89 -29.36
CA GLY A 317 -56.28 -35.14 -30.26
C GLY A 317 -57.62 -34.76 -29.61
N VAL A 318 -58.56 -34.30 -30.42
CA VAL A 318 -59.96 -34.09 -30.02
C VAL A 318 -60.84 -34.87 -30.99
N ASP A 319 -61.61 -35.81 -30.48
CA ASP A 319 -62.42 -36.72 -31.29
C ASP A 319 -63.31 -35.99 -32.30
N GLY A 320 -63.40 -36.52 -33.52
CA GLY A 320 -64.22 -36.01 -34.62
C GLY A 320 -63.86 -34.62 -35.15
N VAL A 321 -62.85 -33.94 -34.60
CA VAL A 321 -62.56 -32.53 -34.91
C VAL A 321 -61.09 -32.30 -35.25
N ASN A 322 -60.16 -32.61 -34.34
CA ASN A 322 -58.75 -32.28 -34.50
C ASN A 322 -57.86 -33.49 -34.26
N GLU A 323 -57.08 -33.79 -35.28
CA GLU A 323 -55.96 -34.70 -35.16
C GLU A 323 -54.90 -34.16 -34.18
N PRO A 324 -54.23 -35.03 -33.40
CA PRO A 324 -53.16 -34.61 -32.51
C PRO A 324 -52.02 -33.95 -33.28
N GLY A 325 -51.39 -32.96 -32.65
CA GLY A 325 -50.31 -32.17 -33.24
C GLY A 325 -48.94 -32.81 -33.08
N PHE A 326 -48.06 -32.51 -34.03
CA PHE A 326 -46.62 -32.72 -33.88
C PHE A 326 -46.05 -31.73 -32.86
N GLY A 327 -45.01 -32.13 -32.13
CA GLY A 327 -44.23 -31.21 -31.32
C GLY A 327 -43.44 -30.24 -32.19
N GLY A 328 -43.38 -28.98 -31.77
CA GLY A 328 -42.52 -27.96 -32.37
C GLY A 328 -41.04 -28.25 -32.13
N ALA A 329 -40.19 -27.77 -33.05
CA ALA A 329 -38.75 -27.85 -32.89
C ALA A 329 -38.23 -26.82 -31.88
N THR A 330 -37.22 -27.20 -31.11
CA THR A 330 -36.46 -26.30 -30.23
C THR A 330 -35.08 -26.08 -30.83
N LYS A 331 -34.61 -24.83 -30.87
CA LYS A 331 -33.34 -24.46 -31.50
C LYS A 331 -32.50 -23.54 -30.63
N PHE A 332 -31.20 -23.78 -30.63
CA PHE A 332 -30.20 -22.87 -30.10
C PHE A 332 -29.52 -22.18 -31.28
N GLY A 333 -30.10 -21.07 -31.75
CA GLY A 333 -29.73 -20.44 -33.01
C GLY A 333 -29.75 -21.43 -34.18
N THR A 334 -28.72 -21.35 -35.03
CA THR A 334 -28.47 -22.32 -36.10
C THR A 334 -27.55 -23.46 -35.67
N LEU A 335 -27.09 -23.46 -34.42
CA LEU A 335 -26.03 -24.34 -33.93
C LEU A 335 -26.56 -25.72 -33.54
N MET A 336 -27.76 -25.78 -32.97
CA MET A 336 -28.42 -27.03 -32.59
C MET A 336 -29.90 -26.97 -32.90
N THR A 337 -30.45 -28.08 -33.39
CA THR A 337 -31.89 -28.25 -33.63
C THR A 337 -32.35 -29.58 -33.05
N ALA A 338 -33.39 -29.51 -32.23
CA ALA A 338 -34.10 -30.65 -31.71
C ALA A 338 -35.53 -30.65 -32.27
N ILE A 339 -35.81 -31.59 -33.19
CA ILE A 339 -37.13 -31.73 -33.80
C ILE A 339 -38.09 -32.31 -32.76
N GLY A 340 -39.33 -31.82 -32.73
CA GLY A 340 -40.35 -32.32 -31.82
C GLY A 340 -40.81 -33.73 -32.16
N GLY A 341 -41.50 -34.36 -31.21
CA GLY A 341 -42.03 -35.71 -31.35
C GLY A 341 -43.22 -35.78 -32.30
N ALA A 342 -43.41 -36.95 -32.91
CA ALA A 342 -44.57 -37.19 -33.74
C ALA A 342 -45.83 -37.38 -32.89
N ARG A 343 -46.97 -37.04 -33.49
CA ARG A 343 -48.30 -37.24 -32.90
C ARG A 343 -48.64 -38.72 -32.71
N GLY A 344 -49.43 -39.05 -31.69
CA GLY A 344 -50.10 -40.34 -31.60
C GLY A 344 -51.23 -40.48 -32.63
N ALA A 345 -51.71 -41.69 -32.89
CA ALA A 345 -52.98 -41.94 -33.56
C ALA A 345 -54.18 -41.76 -32.61
N ASN A 346 -55.23 -41.09 -33.11
CA ASN A 346 -56.56 -41.05 -32.50
C ASN A 346 -57.19 -42.44 -32.48
N GLY A 347 -57.79 -42.81 -31.35
CA GLY A 347 -58.50 -44.07 -31.15
C GLY A 347 -59.68 -44.26 -32.08
N ILE A 348 -59.95 -45.51 -32.41
CA ILE A 348 -61.13 -45.93 -33.18
C ILE A 348 -62.01 -46.77 -32.25
N ALA A 349 -63.33 -46.58 -32.32
CA ALA A 349 -64.27 -47.43 -31.60
C ALA A 349 -64.14 -48.89 -32.06
N ALA A 350 -63.64 -49.76 -31.19
CA ALA A 350 -63.43 -51.19 -31.44
C ALA A 350 -64.36 -52.03 -30.59
N ALA A 351 -65.01 -53.05 -31.18
CA ALA A 351 -65.94 -53.90 -30.44
C ALA A 351 -65.24 -54.67 -29.31
N ILE A 352 -65.90 -54.84 -28.17
CA ILE A 352 -65.40 -55.64 -27.05
C ILE A 352 -65.05 -57.05 -27.53
N GLY A 353 -63.85 -57.52 -27.16
CA GLY A 353 -63.34 -58.83 -27.56
C GLY A 353 -62.43 -58.81 -28.79
N MET A 354 -62.33 -57.68 -29.50
CA MET A 354 -61.41 -57.52 -30.63
C MET A 354 -59.99 -57.24 -30.18
N SER A 355 -59.01 -57.73 -30.95
CA SER A 355 -57.60 -57.37 -30.77
C SER A 355 -57.21 -56.29 -31.78
N LEU A 356 -56.72 -55.16 -31.29
CA LEU A 356 -56.38 -53.99 -32.09
C LEU A 356 -55.12 -53.31 -31.54
N LEU A 357 -54.26 -52.82 -32.45
CA LEU A 357 -53.09 -52.01 -32.15
C LEU A 357 -53.22 -50.66 -32.85
N MET A 358 -53.10 -49.57 -32.09
CA MET A 358 -53.09 -48.19 -32.60
C MET A 358 -51.66 -47.68 -32.71
N GLY A 359 -51.25 -47.18 -33.89
CA GLY A 359 -49.88 -46.70 -34.13
C GLY A 359 -49.48 -45.55 -33.20
N ASN A 360 -48.27 -45.62 -32.65
CA ASN A 360 -47.70 -44.66 -31.71
C ASN A 360 -46.99 -43.48 -32.38
N GLY A 361 -46.79 -42.40 -31.64
CA GLY A 361 -45.92 -41.30 -32.06
C GLY A 361 -44.44 -41.66 -31.93
N GLY A 362 -43.70 -41.55 -33.04
CA GLY A 362 -42.24 -41.69 -33.03
C GLY A 362 -41.53 -40.52 -32.35
N GLY A 363 -40.38 -40.79 -31.72
CA GLY A 363 -39.52 -39.77 -31.12
C GLY A 363 -38.92 -38.82 -32.16
N GLY A 364 -38.76 -37.55 -31.77
CA GLY A 364 -38.09 -36.53 -32.57
C GLY A 364 -36.57 -36.75 -32.63
N THR A 365 -35.89 -36.00 -33.51
CA THR A 365 -34.44 -36.14 -33.76
C THR A 365 -33.67 -34.90 -33.32
N GLY A 366 -32.57 -35.07 -32.58
CA GLY A 366 -31.59 -34.02 -32.32
C GLY A 366 -30.49 -33.93 -33.38
N SER A 367 -29.95 -32.72 -33.58
CA SER A 367 -28.83 -32.46 -34.50
C SER A 367 -28.00 -31.24 -34.06
N GLY A 368 -26.74 -31.16 -34.51
CA GLY A 368 -25.83 -30.04 -34.25
C GLY A 368 -25.10 -30.06 -32.91
N GLY A 369 -25.44 -30.98 -32.00
CA GLY A 369 -24.75 -31.14 -30.71
C GLY A 369 -23.29 -31.59 -30.88
N ASN A 370 -22.33 -30.84 -30.34
CA ASN A 370 -20.90 -31.18 -30.40
C ASN A 370 -20.46 -32.18 -29.32
N LEU A 371 -21.29 -32.39 -28.29
CA LEU A 371 -21.11 -33.46 -27.31
C LEU A 371 -21.98 -34.67 -27.66
N VAL A 372 -23.27 -34.44 -27.92
CA VAL A 372 -24.22 -35.51 -28.23
C VAL A 372 -25.46 -34.96 -28.93
N ALA A 373 -26.04 -35.77 -29.81
CA ALA A 373 -27.37 -35.58 -30.38
C ALA A 373 -28.10 -36.93 -30.36
N GLY A 374 -29.37 -36.94 -29.96
CA GLY A 374 -30.13 -38.15 -29.72
C GLY A 374 -31.60 -38.04 -30.11
N PHE A 375 -32.24 -39.19 -30.17
CA PHE A 375 -33.67 -39.33 -30.40
C PHE A 375 -34.44 -39.11 -29.09
N GLY A 376 -35.67 -38.61 -29.20
CA GLY A 376 -36.66 -38.69 -28.12
C GLY A 376 -37.19 -40.12 -28.00
N GLY A 377 -37.77 -40.46 -26.86
CA GLY A 377 -38.55 -41.69 -26.72
C GLY A 377 -39.76 -41.68 -27.64
N SER A 378 -40.08 -42.82 -28.24
CA SER A 378 -41.37 -43.01 -28.90
C SER A 378 -42.46 -43.17 -27.84
N GLY A 379 -43.66 -42.67 -28.11
CA GLY A 379 -44.83 -43.04 -27.32
C GLY A 379 -45.13 -44.53 -27.48
N THR A 380 -46.05 -45.06 -26.68
CA THR A 380 -46.52 -46.44 -26.83
C THR A 380 -47.86 -46.48 -27.58
N PRO A 381 -48.13 -47.59 -28.28
CA PRO A 381 -49.41 -47.77 -28.95
C PRO A 381 -50.55 -47.92 -27.93
N ALA A 382 -51.78 -47.63 -28.34
CA ALA A 382 -52.95 -48.11 -27.62
C ALA A 382 -53.20 -49.57 -28.00
N ILE A 383 -53.50 -50.42 -27.03
CA ILE A 383 -53.64 -51.85 -27.24
C ILE A 383 -54.97 -52.33 -26.68
N PHE A 384 -55.66 -53.13 -27.48
CA PHE A 384 -56.88 -53.83 -27.09
C PHE A 384 -56.68 -55.31 -27.31
N PHE A 385 -57.08 -56.10 -26.31
CA PHE A 385 -57.14 -57.55 -26.35
C PHE A 385 -58.51 -58.03 -25.89
N SER A 386 -58.78 -59.32 -26.07
CA SER A 386 -60.04 -59.93 -25.65
C SER A 386 -60.32 -59.86 -24.14
N SER A 387 -59.29 -59.62 -23.31
CA SER A 387 -59.37 -59.60 -21.85
C SER A 387 -58.75 -58.36 -21.20
N GLY A 388 -58.44 -57.31 -21.96
CA GLY A 388 -57.80 -56.10 -21.42
C GLY A 388 -57.56 -55.03 -22.48
N HIS A 389 -57.34 -53.80 -22.04
CA HIS A 389 -57.09 -52.64 -22.89
C HIS A 389 -56.23 -51.62 -22.14
N GLU A 390 -55.46 -50.83 -22.87
CA GLU A 390 -54.60 -49.78 -22.33
C GLU A 390 -54.40 -48.67 -23.37
N SER A 391 -54.44 -47.40 -22.94
CA SER A 391 -54.09 -46.27 -23.80
C SER A 391 -52.58 -46.15 -23.97
N GLY A 392 -52.13 -45.44 -25.00
CA GLY A 392 -50.70 -45.24 -25.20
C GLY A 392 -50.09 -44.23 -24.20
N ALA A 393 -48.93 -44.57 -23.66
CA ALA A 393 -48.06 -43.69 -22.89
C ALA A 393 -47.32 -42.72 -23.81
N GLY A 394 -47.09 -41.50 -23.33
CA GLY A 394 -46.22 -40.56 -24.00
C GLY A 394 -44.75 -41.03 -24.00
N GLY A 395 -43.97 -40.59 -24.99
CA GLY A 395 -42.54 -40.88 -25.03
C GLY A 395 -41.76 -40.09 -23.98
N ASP A 396 -40.68 -40.68 -23.47
CA ASP A 396 -39.76 -40.03 -22.53
C ASP A 396 -38.83 -39.04 -23.24
N SER A 397 -38.64 -37.86 -22.64
CA SER A 397 -37.64 -36.88 -23.07
C SER A 397 -36.35 -37.02 -22.27
N VAL A 398 -35.32 -36.25 -22.63
CA VAL A 398 -34.09 -36.16 -21.85
C VAL A 398 -34.29 -35.52 -20.45
N PHE A 399 -35.41 -34.83 -20.23
CA PHE A 399 -35.68 -34.07 -19.00
C PHE A 399 -36.84 -34.60 -18.17
N SER A 400 -37.77 -35.35 -18.76
CA SER A 400 -38.96 -35.87 -18.09
C SER A 400 -39.39 -37.20 -18.68
N PHE A 401 -39.98 -38.04 -17.83
CA PHE A 401 -40.76 -39.17 -18.29
C PHE A 401 -42.00 -38.70 -19.06
N GLY A 402 -42.42 -39.51 -20.03
CA GLY A 402 -43.67 -39.35 -20.74
C GLY A 402 -44.87 -39.56 -19.85
N ALA A 403 -46.00 -38.99 -20.28
CA ALA A 403 -47.26 -39.21 -19.61
C ALA A 403 -47.59 -40.72 -19.55
N PRO A 404 -47.97 -41.28 -18.40
CA PRO A 404 -48.19 -42.72 -18.27
C PRO A 404 -49.38 -43.18 -19.12
N PRO A 405 -49.43 -44.48 -19.47
CA PRO A 405 -50.62 -45.04 -20.11
C PRO A 405 -51.80 -45.02 -19.14
N LEU A 406 -53.02 -45.03 -19.68
CA LEU A 406 -54.25 -45.04 -18.89
C LEU A 406 -54.98 -46.38 -19.01
N THR A 407 -55.33 -46.92 -17.85
CA THR A 407 -56.32 -47.99 -17.68
C THR A 407 -57.26 -47.57 -16.56
N SER A 408 -58.55 -47.39 -16.83
CA SER A 408 -59.51 -46.94 -15.82
C SER A 408 -60.86 -47.57 -16.04
N ASN A 409 -61.70 -47.58 -15.01
CA ASN A 409 -63.11 -48.01 -15.08
C ASN A 409 -64.06 -46.87 -15.51
N SER A 410 -63.52 -45.78 -16.03
CA SER A 410 -64.22 -44.56 -16.45
C SER A 410 -63.49 -43.93 -17.62
N SER A 411 -64.18 -43.13 -18.44
CA SER A 411 -63.54 -42.33 -19.50
C SER A 411 -62.64 -41.24 -18.90
N ILE A 412 -61.38 -41.15 -19.31
CA ILE A 412 -60.39 -40.20 -18.78
C ILE A 412 -59.65 -39.54 -19.95
N ALA A 413 -59.50 -38.22 -19.89
CA ALA A 413 -58.67 -37.48 -20.84
C ALA A 413 -57.19 -37.82 -20.66
N GLY A 414 -56.44 -37.82 -21.77
CA GLY A 414 -55.00 -38.03 -21.72
C GLY A 414 -54.31 -36.99 -20.82
N ILE A 415 -53.26 -37.46 -20.14
CA ILE A 415 -52.34 -36.65 -19.33
C ILE A 415 -51.35 -35.94 -20.25
N ASP A 416 -51.18 -34.64 -20.00
CA ASP A 416 -50.24 -33.78 -20.72
C ASP A 416 -48.78 -34.14 -20.37
N GLY A 417 -47.91 -34.10 -21.37
CA GLY A 417 -46.47 -34.23 -21.20
C GLY A 417 -45.83 -32.97 -20.63
N ILE A 418 -44.61 -33.13 -20.12
CA ILE A 418 -43.79 -32.06 -19.50
C ILE A 418 -42.41 -32.04 -20.14
N ASP A 419 -41.82 -30.86 -20.34
CA ASP A 419 -40.43 -30.68 -20.77
C ASP A 419 -40.02 -31.55 -21.98
N GLY A 420 -40.78 -31.44 -23.07
CA GLY A 420 -40.53 -32.15 -24.32
C GLY A 420 -40.98 -33.61 -24.36
N SER A 421 -41.54 -34.14 -23.28
CA SER A 421 -42.11 -35.50 -23.27
C SER A 421 -43.47 -35.55 -23.97
N GLY A 422 -43.83 -36.74 -24.46
CA GLY A 422 -45.08 -36.95 -25.19
C GLY A 422 -46.33 -36.91 -24.29
N GLY A 423 -47.46 -36.53 -24.87
CA GLY A 423 -48.77 -36.67 -24.21
C GLY A 423 -49.29 -38.10 -24.32
N SER A 424 -50.05 -38.54 -23.31
CA SER A 424 -50.69 -39.87 -23.32
C SER A 424 -51.99 -39.86 -24.14
N GLY A 425 -52.41 -41.03 -24.57
CA GLY A 425 -53.71 -41.21 -25.22
C GLY A 425 -54.86 -41.08 -24.25
N GLY A 426 -55.97 -40.49 -24.72
CA GLY A 426 -57.25 -40.52 -24.00
C GLY A 426 -57.79 -41.95 -23.90
N TYR A 427 -58.66 -42.17 -22.93
CA TYR A 427 -59.32 -43.45 -22.71
C TYR A 427 -60.83 -43.24 -22.60
N GLU A 428 -61.62 -44.12 -23.24
CA GLU A 428 -63.09 -44.10 -23.23
C GLU A 428 -63.67 -45.46 -22.85
N MET A 429 -64.76 -45.41 -22.08
CA MET A 429 -65.58 -46.56 -21.69
C MET A 429 -66.80 -46.74 -22.59
N PRO A 430 -67.34 -47.96 -22.75
CA PRO A 430 -68.43 -48.23 -23.68
C PRO A 430 -69.67 -47.38 -23.42
N GLY A 431 -70.12 -46.65 -24.43
CA GLY A 431 -71.32 -45.80 -24.36
C GLY A 431 -71.08 -44.40 -23.78
N GLU A 432 -69.83 -44.03 -23.51
CA GLU A 432 -69.47 -42.74 -22.94
C GLU A 432 -69.03 -41.73 -24.03
N PRO A 433 -69.00 -40.43 -23.74
CA PRO A 433 -68.49 -39.44 -24.68
C PRO A 433 -66.99 -39.60 -24.89
N ALA A 434 -66.53 -39.10 -26.04
CA ALA A 434 -65.13 -39.05 -26.40
C ALA A 434 -64.27 -38.28 -25.37
N THR A 435 -63.01 -38.69 -25.27
CA THR A 435 -62.02 -37.99 -24.43
C THR A 435 -60.85 -37.49 -25.26
N LYS A 436 -60.35 -36.31 -24.90
CA LYS A 436 -59.18 -35.74 -25.55
C LYS A 436 -57.91 -36.52 -25.21
N GLY A 437 -56.93 -36.49 -26.10
CA GLY A 437 -55.57 -36.88 -25.78
C GLY A 437 -54.85 -35.83 -24.93
N GLY A 438 -53.72 -36.21 -24.34
CA GLY A 438 -52.83 -35.30 -23.64
C GLY A 438 -52.02 -34.46 -24.61
N ASN A 439 -51.80 -33.19 -24.28
CA ASN A 439 -50.87 -32.34 -25.01
C ASN A 439 -49.43 -32.84 -24.81
N GLY A 440 -48.56 -32.68 -25.80
CA GLY A 440 -47.12 -32.87 -25.60
C GLY A 440 -46.54 -31.74 -24.74
N GLY A 441 -45.45 -32.03 -24.02
CA GLY A 441 -44.74 -31.02 -23.27
C GLY A 441 -44.03 -30.03 -24.19
N ASN A 442 -44.04 -28.74 -23.84
CA ASN A 442 -43.24 -27.73 -24.56
C ASN A 442 -41.76 -28.09 -24.53
N GLY A 443 -41.02 -27.69 -25.56
CA GLY A 443 -39.58 -27.82 -25.61
C GLY A 443 -38.88 -27.05 -24.50
N VAL A 444 -37.63 -27.40 -24.23
CA VAL A 444 -36.84 -26.80 -23.15
C VAL A 444 -35.40 -26.62 -23.58
N ILE A 445 -34.79 -25.51 -23.17
CA ILE A 445 -33.36 -25.26 -23.30
C ILE A 445 -32.78 -25.08 -21.89
N MET A 446 -31.79 -25.88 -21.54
CA MET A 446 -31.01 -25.74 -20.31
C MET A 446 -29.65 -25.13 -20.66
N ILE A 447 -29.27 -24.04 -20.00
CA ILE A 447 -27.96 -23.39 -20.16
C ILE A 447 -27.25 -23.34 -18.81
N VAL A 448 -26.07 -23.94 -18.72
CA VAL A 448 -25.14 -23.79 -17.60
C VAL A 448 -24.06 -22.82 -18.01
N GLU A 449 -23.90 -21.73 -17.25
CA GLU A 449 -22.91 -20.69 -17.51
C GLU A 449 -21.68 -20.88 -16.61
N TYR A 450 -20.48 -20.76 -17.18
CA TYR A 450 -19.22 -20.94 -16.47
C TYR A 450 -18.40 -19.63 -16.43
N SER A 451 -17.67 -19.43 -15.34
CA SER A 451 -16.75 -18.31 -15.17
C SER A 451 -15.51 -18.43 -16.05
N ALA A 452 -14.94 -17.27 -16.39
CA ALA A 452 -13.62 -17.10 -17.00
C ALA A 452 -12.53 -17.88 -16.28
#